data_AF-A0A6J0SFC1-F1
#
_entry.id   AF-A0A6J0SFC1-F1
#
_cell.length_a   1.000
_cell.length_b   1.000
_cell.length_c   1.000
_cell.angle_alpha   90.00
_cell.angle_beta   90.00
_cell.angle_gamma   90.00
#
_symmetry.space_group_name_H-M   'P 1'
#
loop_
_entity.id
_entity.type
_entity.pdbx_description
1 polymer ?
#
loop_
_entity_poly.entity_id
_entity_poly.type
_entity_poly.pdbx_seq_one_letter_code
_entity_poly.pdbx_strand_id
1 'polypeptide(L)'
;MSEPMPLSYVTAQEMRCLLHWLSSWSPAQRERFVHSLAEKAVPCKVISLLDGLAGLSVEAGKPPSIFECQMRLWDQWFRGWSQEERNEFVRQLEEVLPEVASRFYQEVAGTAGQD
;
A
#
# COMPACT_ATOMS: atom_id res chain seq x y z
N MET A 1 -6.52 -15.95 -26.20
CA MET A 1 -5.49 -15.79 -25.16
C MET A 1 -5.13 -14.33 -25.15
N SER A 2 -5.69 -13.55 -24.23
CA SER A 2 -5.37 -12.12 -24.14
C SER A 2 -4.05 -12.01 -23.39
N GLU A 3 -2.99 -11.60 -24.09
CA GLU A 3 -1.73 -11.23 -23.44
C GLU A 3 -2.04 -10.10 -22.44
N PRO A 4 -1.54 -10.17 -21.18
CA PRO A 4 -1.75 -9.09 -20.24
C PRO A 4 -1.14 -7.82 -20.84
N MET A 5 -1.92 -6.74 -20.91
CA MET A 5 -1.37 -5.47 -21.39
C MET A 5 -0.14 -5.12 -20.56
N PRO A 6 0.99 -4.77 -21.19
CA PRO A 6 2.19 -4.43 -20.47
C PRO A 6 1.89 -3.23 -19.56
N LEU A 7 2.39 -3.27 -18.33
CA LEU A 7 2.32 -2.15 -17.40
C LEU A 7 2.78 -0.87 -18.10
N SER A 8 2.10 0.24 -17.84
CA SER A 8 2.60 1.55 -18.23
C SER A 8 4.01 1.75 -17.65
N TYR A 9 4.91 2.34 -18.44
CA TYR A 9 6.26 2.69 -17.98
C TYR A 9 6.22 3.53 -16.69
N VAL A 10 5.21 4.40 -16.55
CA VAL A 10 4.99 5.22 -15.35
C VAL A 10 4.69 4.33 -14.14
N THR A 11 3.67 3.47 -14.24
CA THR A 11 3.28 2.54 -13.17
C THR A 11 4.46 1.65 -12.75
N ALA A 12 5.22 1.12 -13.71
CA ALA A 12 6.39 0.30 -13.42
C ALA A 12 7.51 1.07 -12.69
N GLN A 13 7.63 2.38 -12.91
CA GLN A 13 8.58 3.23 -12.19
C GLN A 13 8.08 3.54 -10.77
N GLU A 14 6.78 3.80 -10.61
CA GLU A 14 6.14 4.02 -9.31
C GLU A 14 6.31 2.79 -8.40
N MET A 15 6.04 1.59 -8.92
CA MET A 15 6.23 0.32 -8.20
C MET A 15 7.69 0.12 -7.77
N ARG A 16 8.65 0.32 -8.68
CA ARG A 16 10.09 0.21 -8.35
C ARG A 16 10.51 1.21 -7.28
N CYS A 17 10.00 2.43 -7.37
CA CYS A 17 10.27 3.47 -6.37
C CYS A 17 9.76 3.06 -4.99
N LEU A 18 8.53 2.53 -4.92
CA LEU A 18 7.91 2.10 -3.68
C LEU A 18 8.62 0.90 -3.05
N LEU A 19 9.01 -0.10 -3.86
CA LEU A 19 9.79 -1.26 -3.38
C LEU A 19 11.16 -0.82 -2.82
N HIS A 20 11.79 0.17 -3.45
CA HIS A 20 13.03 0.74 -2.95
C HIS A 20 12.83 1.47 -1.60
N TRP A 21 11.75 2.23 -1.45
CA TRP A 21 11.41 2.87 -0.18
C TRP A 21 11.14 1.85 0.92
N LEU A 22 10.34 0.82 0.64
CA LEU A 22 10.04 -0.26 1.58
C LEU A 22 11.31 -0.94 2.09
N SER A 23 12.28 -1.16 1.20
CA SER A 23 13.58 -1.73 1.57
C SER A 23 14.35 -0.83 2.55
N SER A 24 14.19 0.49 2.45
CA SER A 24 14.83 1.49 3.32
C SER A 24 14.04 1.81 4.59
N TRP A 25 12.78 1.39 4.68
CA TRP A 25 11.93 1.64 5.83
C TRP A 25 12.27 0.75 7.02
N SER A 26 12.10 1.30 8.22
CA SER A 26 12.14 0.55 9.47
C SER A 26 10.99 -0.47 9.56
N PRO A 27 11.12 -1.51 10.39
CA PRO A 27 10.04 -2.49 10.59
C PRO A 27 8.70 -1.83 10.97
N ALA A 28 8.71 -0.85 11.86
CA ALA A 28 7.50 -0.13 12.27
C ALA A 28 6.83 0.64 11.11
N GLN A 29 7.62 1.20 10.19
CA GLN A 29 7.10 1.87 8.99
C GLN A 29 6.50 0.87 8.00
N ARG A 30 7.13 -0.30 7.82
CA ARG A 30 6.60 -1.38 6.99
C ARG A 30 5.27 -1.91 7.52
N GLU A 31 5.16 -2.12 8.83
CA GLU A 31 3.89 -2.54 9.47
C GLU A 31 2.77 -1.52 9.23
N ARG A 32 3.05 -0.21 9.38
CA ARG A 32 2.08 0.84 9.06
C ARG A 32 1.63 0.80 7.60
N PHE A 33 2.57 0.57 6.67
CA PHE A 33 2.25 0.43 5.26
C PHE A 33 1.37 -0.79 4.97
N VAL A 34 1.70 -1.95 5.57
CA VAL A 34 0.92 -3.19 5.42
C VAL A 34 -0.51 -3.00 5.85
N HIS A 35 -0.73 -2.37 7.01
CA HIS A 35 -2.08 -2.05 7.49
C HIS A 35 -2.83 -1.18 6.47
N SER A 36 -2.21 -0.09 5.99
CA SER A 36 -2.83 0.78 4.98
C SER A 36 -3.10 0.06 3.65
N LEU A 37 -2.25 -0.88 3.25
CA LEU A 37 -2.44 -1.68 2.03
C LEU A 37 -3.59 -2.68 2.21
N ALA A 38 -3.65 -3.38 3.34
CA ALA A 38 -4.73 -4.32 3.68
C ALA A 38 -6.08 -3.63 3.75
N GLU A 39 -6.15 -2.46 4.41
CA GLU A 39 -7.36 -1.63 4.43
C GLU A 39 -7.84 -1.35 3.01
N LYS A 40 -6.95 -0.90 2.11
CA LYS A 40 -7.34 -0.56 0.72
C LYS A 40 -7.65 -1.78 -0.15
N ALA A 41 -7.10 -2.94 0.16
CA ALA A 41 -7.32 -4.18 -0.60
C ALA A 41 -8.65 -4.86 -0.24
N VAL A 42 -9.19 -4.62 0.95
CA VAL A 42 -10.43 -5.25 1.43
C VAL A 42 -11.64 -4.30 1.22
N PRO A 43 -12.56 -4.58 0.29
CA PRO A 43 -13.70 -3.70 0.01
C PRO A 43 -14.75 -3.62 1.14
N CYS A 44 -14.69 -4.50 2.15
CA CYS A 44 -15.80 -4.69 3.10
C CYS A 44 -15.86 -3.71 4.29
N LYS A 45 -14.82 -2.90 4.58
CA LYS A 45 -14.82 -2.00 5.77
C LYS A 45 -14.39 -0.54 5.50
N VAL A 46 -14.00 -0.19 4.27
CA VAL A 46 -13.32 1.10 3.98
C VAL A 46 -14.26 2.30 3.85
N ILE A 47 -15.55 2.11 3.62
CA ILE A 47 -16.45 3.24 3.33
C ILE A 47 -16.81 4.05 4.59
N SER A 48 -16.60 3.53 5.81
CA SER A 48 -17.12 4.20 7.03
C SER A 48 -16.08 4.78 7.99
N LEU A 49 -14.79 4.41 7.92
CA LEU A 49 -13.79 4.85 8.93
C LEU A 49 -12.62 5.66 8.37
N LEU A 50 -12.25 5.48 7.10
CA LEU A 50 -11.10 6.17 6.51
C LEU A 50 -11.36 7.65 6.20
N ASP A 51 -12.62 8.06 6.03
CA ASP A 51 -12.99 9.47 5.88
C ASP A 51 -12.86 10.25 7.21
N GLY A 52 -12.97 9.56 8.36
CA GLY A 52 -12.89 10.18 9.70
C GLY A 52 -11.48 10.27 10.29
N LEU A 53 -10.55 9.39 9.89
CA LEU A 53 -9.22 9.28 10.51
C LEU A 53 -8.11 10.02 9.75
N ALA A 54 -8.27 10.27 8.44
CA ALA A 54 -7.30 11.04 7.66
C ALA A 54 -7.18 12.52 8.10
N GLY A 55 -8.12 13.01 8.91
CA GLY A 55 -8.12 14.39 9.42
C GLY A 55 -7.53 14.60 10.83
N LEU A 56 -7.13 13.56 11.57
CA LEU A 56 -6.97 13.66 13.04
C LEU A 56 -5.54 13.48 13.63
N SER A 57 -4.49 13.51 12.82
CA SER A 57 -3.13 13.72 13.35
C SER A 57 -2.29 14.57 12.42
N VAL A 58 -2.70 15.83 12.29
CA VAL A 58 -1.77 16.90 11.94
C VAL A 58 -1.34 17.50 13.27
N GLU A 59 -0.17 17.11 13.78
CA GLU A 59 0.54 17.94 14.77
C GLU A 59 0.87 19.26 14.06
N ALA A 60 0.00 20.25 14.24
CA ALA A 60 0.12 21.56 13.61
C ALA A 60 1.43 22.23 14.06
N GLY A 61 2.47 22.14 13.23
CA GLY A 61 3.74 22.84 13.45
C GLY A 61 5.01 22.10 13.00
N LYS A 62 4.97 20.79 12.78
CA LYS A 62 6.16 20.02 12.32
C LYS A 62 6.07 19.74 10.82
N PRO A 63 7.14 20.01 10.03
CA PRO A 63 7.15 19.59 8.63
C PRO A 63 6.98 18.07 8.55
N PRO A 64 6.18 17.55 7.60
CA PRO A 64 5.96 16.12 7.47
C PRO A 64 7.29 15.41 7.25
N SER A 65 7.44 14.26 7.89
CA SER A 65 8.57 13.38 7.69
C SER A 65 8.64 12.89 6.24
N ILE A 66 9.84 12.50 5.78
CA ILE A 66 10.01 11.92 4.45
C ILE A 66 9.09 10.70 4.24
N PHE A 67 8.90 9.90 5.29
CA PHE A 67 7.99 8.76 5.29
C PHE A 67 6.53 9.17 5.02
N GLU A 68 6.05 10.25 5.64
CA GLU A 68 4.68 10.74 5.40
C GLU A 68 4.51 11.30 3.99
N CYS A 69 5.55 11.91 3.43
CA CYS A 69 5.57 12.30 2.03
C CYS A 69 5.52 11.07 1.10
N GLN A 70 6.29 10.03 1.39
CA GLN A 70 6.30 8.77 0.64
C GLN A 70 4.95 8.05 0.72
N MET A 71 4.34 7.96 1.91
CA MET A 71 3.00 7.35 2.09
C MET A 71 1.91 8.11 1.34
N ARG A 72 1.94 9.45 1.32
CA ARG A 72 0.99 10.24 0.52
C ARG A 72 1.17 10.02 -0.98
N LEU A 73 2.41 9.91 -1.44
CA LEU A 73 2.68 9.67 -2.86
C LEU A 73 2.25 8.27 -3.28
N TRP A 74 2.51 7.26 -2.44
CA TRP A 74 1.97 5.93 -2.63
C TRP A 74 0.43 5.90 -2.68
N ASP A 75 -0.26 6.59 -1.76
CA ASP A 75 -1.73 6.64 -1.73
C ASP A 75 -2.28 7.19 -3.05
N GLN A 76 -1.64 8.23 -3.60
CA GLN A 76 -1.99 8.79 -4.90
C GLN A 76 -1.78 7.80 -6.04
N TRP A 77 -0.62 7.15 -6.11
CA TRP A 77 -0.33 6.14 -7.14
C TRP A 77 -1.30 4.97 -7.07
N PHE A 78 -1.50 4.41 -5.88
CA PHE A 78 -2.36 3.24 -5.67
C PHE A 78 -3.82 3.49 -6.06
N ARG A 79 -4.34 4.71 -5.85
CA ARG A 79 -5.67 5.11 -6.34
C ARG A 79 -5.75 5.19 -7.85
N GLY A 80 -4.67 5.61 -8.51
CA GLY A 80 -4.56 5.67 -9.97
C GLY A 80 -4.38 4.30 -10.63
N TRP A 81 -3.83 3.32 -9.89
CA TRP A 81 -3.63 1.96 -10.40
C TRP A 81 -4.96 1.20 -10.56
N SER A 82 -5.06 0.50 -11.69
CA SER A 82 -6.05 -0.54 -11.97
C SER A 82 -5.91 -1.75 -11.03
N GLN A 83 -6.90 -2.64 -11.02
CA GLN A 83 -6.84 -3.83 -10.17
C GLN A 83 -5.69 -4.76 -10.58
N GLU A 84 -5.44 -4.88 -11.87
CA GLU A 84 -4.34 -5.65 -12.45
C GLU A 84 -2.99 -5.09 -12.03
N GLU A 85 -2.82 -3.76 -12.06
CA GLU A 85 -1.61 -3.09 -11.58
C GLU A 85 -1.42 -3.29 -10.06
N ARG A 86 -2.48 -3.20 -9.26
CA ARG A 86 -2.40 -3.48 -7.82
C ARG A 86 -1.99 -4.92 -7.53
N ASN A 87 -2.54 -5.89 -8.27
CA ASN A 87 -2.18 -7.30 -8.14
C ASN A 87 -0.71 -7.52 -8.54
N GLU A 88 -0.24 -6.87 -9.60
CA GLU A 88 1.15 -6.94 -10.03
C GLU A 88 2.11 -6.32 -9.01
N PHE A 89 1.71 -5.23 -8.34
CA PHE A 89 2.47 -4.69 -7.23
C PHE A 89 2.60 -5.70 -6.08
N VAL A 90 1.52 -6.36 -5.68
CA VAL A 90 1.56 -7.39 -4.63
C VAL A 90 2.47 -8.56 -5.05
N ARG A 91 2.39 -8.98 -6.31
CA ARG A 91 3.28 -10.02 -6.85
C ARG A 91 4.76 -9.64 -6.74
N GLN A 92 5.13 -8.41 -7.13
CA GLN A 92 6.51 -7.93 -6.98
C GLN A 92 6.91 -7.73 -5.51
N LEU A 93 5.96 -7.35 -4.65
CA LEU A 93 6.19 -7.24 -3.21
C LEU A 93 6.54 -8.61 -2.59
N GLU A 94 5.87 -9.68 -3.00
CA GLU A 94 6.18 -11.05 -2.60
C GLU A 94 7.59 -11.47 -3.03
N GLU A 95 8.02 -11.09 -4.23
CA GLU A 95 9.35 -11.43 -4.75
C GLU A 95 10.47 -10.70 -4.02
N VAL A 96 10.29 -9.42 -3.72
CA VAL A 96 11.35 -8.55 -3.18
C VAL A 96 11.36 -8.53 -1.65
N LEU A 97 10.17 -8.57 -1.02
CA LEU A 97 9.96 -8.43 0.42
C LEU A 97 8.92 -9.44 0.92
N PRO A 98 9.24 -10.74 0.90
CA PRO A 98 8.31 -11.80 1.27
C PRO A 98 7.80 -11.66 2.71
N GLU A 99 8.57 -11.05 3.62
CA GLU A 99 8.10 -10.83 4.99
C GLU A 99 6.97 -9.80 5.06
N VAL A 100 7.02 -8.76 4.20
CA VAL A 100 6.00 -7.71 4.13
C VAL A 100 4.73 -8.28 3.49
N ALA A 101 4.87 -9.06 2.41
CA ALA A 101 3.75 -9.71 1.76
C ALA A 101 3.07 -10.74 2.68
N SER A 102 3.84 -11.53 3.43
CA SER A 102 3.30 -12.48 4.40
C SER A 102 2.45 -11.78 5.47
N ARG A 103 2.91 -10.64 5.97
CA ARG A 103 2.13 -9.80 6.91
C ARG A 103 0.86 -9.27 6.29
N PHE A 104 0.92 -8.79 5.04
CA PHE A 104 -0.27 -8.35 4.31
C PHE A 104 -1.32 -9.46 4.20
N TYR A 105 -0.94 -10.67 3.83
CA TYR A 105 -1.89 -11.79 3.76
C TYR A 105 -2.46 -12.17 5.12
N GLN A 106 -1.66 -12.11 6.19
CA GLN A 106 -2.15 -12.33 7.55
C GLN A 106 -3.20 -11.29 7.95
N GLU A 107 -2.97 -10.02 7.65
CA GLU A 107 -3.90 -8.92 7.93
C GLU A 107 -5.22 -9.09 7.16
N VAL A 108 -5.13 -9.37 5.86
CA VAL A 108 -6.29 -9.62 4.99
C VAL A 108 -7.07 -10.84 5.46
N ALA A 109 -6.40 -11.96 5.76
CA ALA A 109 -7.05 -13.17 6.28
C ALA A 109 -7.71 -12.95 7.65
N GLY A 110 -7.07 -12.17 8.54
CA GLY A 110 -7.62 -11.79 9.84
C GLY A 110 -8.90 -10.97 9.73
N THR A 111 -9.00 -10.10 8.72
CA THR A 111 -10.23 -9.33 8.47
C THR A 111 -11.38 -10.14 7.87
N ALA A 112 -11.10 -11.27 7.21
CA ALA A 112 -12.10 -12.15 6.61
C ALA A 112 -12.71 -13.17 7.60
N GLY A 113 -12.07 -13.41 8.76
CA GLY A 113 -12.52 -14.36 9.78
C GLY A 113 -13.39 -13.79 10.90
N GLN A 114 -13.76 -12.51 10.83
CA GLN A 114 -14.73 -11.87 11.73
C GLN A 114 -16.07 -11.69 11.01
N ASP A 115 -16.79 -12.79 10.80
CA ASP A 115 -18.23 -12.84 10.54
C ASP A 115 -18.90 -13.62 11.67
#